data_AF-A0A382SWP7-F1
#
_entry.id   AF-A0A382SWP7-F1
#
_cell.length_a   1.000
_cell.length_b   1.000
_cell.length_c   1.000
_cell.angle_alpha   90.00
_cell.angle_beta   90.00
_cell.angle_gamma   90.00
#
_symmetry.space_group_name_H-M   'P 1'
#
loop_
_entity.id
_entity.type
_entity.pdbx_description
1 polymer ?
#
loop_
_entity_poly.entity_id
_entity_poly.type
_entity_poly.pdbx_seq_one_letter_code
_entity_poly.pdbx_strand_id
1 'polypeptide(L)'
;MIADSSFSFGKTDDVDEINLLLNKEKVELDKLKDKIKNQTKILNRMGKKEYSILKKQRILDDQLKAKKKELNIYNWNLMINKKNVTNLKKNIKNMQVRIDLQQKILGKRLRMIYKQGDLFPLKMLFASENFTELLLNTKYLNKTLNYDKNIFSKYRIELDDFQNKKKDLFHEEEKLVAYKNRAKAKKNEIAIEKESKK
;
A
#
# COMPACT_ATOMS: atom_id res chain seq x y z
N MET A 1 6.08 -27.77 -15.65
CA MET A 1 5.07 -27.19 -14.75
C MET A 1 4.87 -28.16 -13.59
N ILE A 2 5.32 -27.82 -12.38
CA ILE A 2 5.05 -28.63 -11.19
C ILE A 2 3.98 -27.88 -10.41
N ALA A 3 2.80 -28.49 -10.35
CA ALA A 3 1.70 -28.04 -9.52
C ALA A 3 2.09 -28.23 -8.05
N ASP A 4 2.36 -27.12 -7.35
CA ASP A 4 2.67 -27.10 -5.92
C ASP A 4 1.34 -27.19 -5.15
N SER A 5 0.78 -28.40 -5.05
CA SER A 5 -0.44 -28.67 -4.28
C SER A 5 -0.10 -28.84 -2.81
N SER A 6 -0.11 -27.74 -2.02
CA SER A 6 -0.41 -27.77 -0.58
C SER A 6 -0.39 -26.36 0.04
N PHE A 7 -1.46 -25.59 -0.15
CA PHE A 7 -2.10 -24.77 0.88
C PHE A 7 -3.35 -24.09 0.27
N SER A 8 -4.49 -24.75 0.38
CA SER A 8 -5.79 -24.17 0.04
C SER A 8 -6.28 -23.34 1.22
N PHE A 9 -5.90 -22.06 1.30
CA PHE A 9 -6.71 -21.12 2.05
C PHE A 9 -8.01 -20.91 1.28
N GLY A 10 -9.14 -20.93 1.99
CA GLY A 10 -10.44 -20.58 1.42
C GLY A 10 -10.33 -19.28 0.61
N LYS A 11 -11.04 -19.23 -0.51
CA LYS A 11 -11.07 -18.13 -1.47
C LYS A 11 -11.67 -16.86 -0.82
N THR A 12 -10.94 -16.21 0.08
CA THR A 12 -11.40 -14.96 0.68
C THR A 12 -10.68 -13.82 -0.04
N ASP A 13 -11.41 -13.17 -0.95
CA ASP A 13 -10.90 -12.00 -1.67
C ASP A 13 -11.05 -10.71 -0.86
N ASP A 14 -11.62 -10.78 0.33
CA ASP A 14 -11.76 -9.64 1.24
C ASP A 14 -10.47 -9.37 2.04
N VAL A 15 -10.01 -8.13 2.03
CA VAL A 15 -8.82 -7.68 2.77
C VAL A 15 -9.09 -7.69 4.26
N ASP A 16 -10.32 -7.39 4.70
CA ASP A 16 -10.68 -7.32 6.11
C ASP A 16 -10.69 -8.71 6.75
N GLU A 17 -11.24 -9.70 6.07
CA GLU A 17 -11.16 -11.10 6.50
C GLU A 17 -9.70 -11.59 6.60
N ILE A 18 -8.85 -11.27 5.60
CA ILE A 18 -7.43 -11.62 5.65
C ILE A 18 -6.73 -10.93 6.83
N ASN A 19 -7.07 -9.69 7.15
CA ASN A 19 -6.52 -8.98 8.31
C ASN A 19 -6.91 -9.66 9.64
N LEU A 20 -8.16 -10.13 9.76
CA LEU A 20 -8.59 -10.90 10.94
C LEU A 20 -7.77 -12.20 11.09
N LEU A 21 -7.59 -12.94 9.99
CA LEU A 21 -6.78 -14.16 9.98
C LEU A 21 -5.31 -13.89 10.31
N LEU A 22 -4.74 -12.83 9.75
CA LEU A 22 -3.37 -12.38 10.04
C LEU A 22 -3.18 -12.07 11.53
N ASN A 23 -4.12 -11.33 12.13
CA ASN A 23 -4.04 -10.96 13.54
C ASN A 23 -4.20 -12.19 14.45
N LYS A 24 -5.12 -13.10 14.13
CA LYS A 24 -5.25 -14.37 14.83
C LYS A 24 -3.95 -15.19 14.76
N GLU A 25 -3.34 -15.29 13.58
CA GLU A 25 -2.10 -16.04 13.38
C GLU A 25 -0.93 -15.44 14.19
N LYS A 26 -0.83 -14.10 14.26
CA LYS A 26 0.16 -13.40 15.11
C LYS A 26 -0.01 -13.73 16.58
N VAL A 27 -1.24 -13.63 17.11
CA VAL A 27 -1.54 -13.96 18.51
C VAL A 27 -1.20 -15.42 18.83
N GLU A 28 -1.52 -16.35 17.93
CA GLU A 28 -1.18 -17.76 18.12
C GLU A 28 0.33 -18.02 18.04
N LEU A 29 1.06 -17.29 17.20
CA LEU A 29 2.51 -17.37 17.13
C LEU A 29 3.16 -16.89 18.43
N ASP A 30 2.70 -15.77 18.99
CA ASP A 30 3.25 -15.20 20.22
C ASP A 30 3.05 -16.17 21.40
N LYS A 31 1.83 -16.70 21.57
CA LYS A 31 1.54 -17.75 22.56
C LYS A 31 2.45 -18.97 22.41
N LEU A 32 2.72 -19.39 21.16
CA LEU A 32 3.60 -20.52 20.89
C LEU A 32 5.07 -20.21 21.21
N LYS A 33 5.54 -18.99 20.92
CA LYS A 33 6.89 -18.54 21.29
C LYS A 33 7.10 -18.56 22.80
N ASP A 34 6.11 -18.10 23.57
CA ASP A 34 6.16 -18.14 25.03
C ASP A 34 6.18 -19.58 25.57
N LYS A 35 5.38 -20.47 24.98
CA LYS A 35 5.39 -21.91 25.31
C LYS A 35 6.78 -22.52 25.07
N ILE A 36 7.39 -22.28 23.92
CA ILE A 36 8.74 -22.75 23.58
C ILE A 36 9.75 -22.22 24.61
N LYS A 37 9.73 -20.91 24.90
CA LYS A 37 10.63 -20.27 25.87
C LYS A 37 10.54 -20.94 27.25
N ASN A 38 9.34 -21.22 27.72
CA ASN A 38 9.11 -21.88 29.01
C ASN A 38 9.58 -23.34 29.00
N GLN A 39 9.28 -24.10 27.95
CA GLN A 39 9.74 -25.48 27.81
C GLN A 39 11.27 -25.59 27.78
N THR A 40 11.94 -24.69 27.05
CA THR A 40 13.41 -24.62 26.97
C THR A 40 14.03 -24.32 28.33
N LYS A 41 13.48 -23.36 29.10
CA LYS A 41 13.94 -23.08 30.47
C LYS A 41 13.84 -24.31 31.38
N ILE A 42 12.74 -25.06 31.31
CA ILE A 42 12.56 -26.26 32.14
C ILE A 42 13.53 -27.36 31.69
N LEU A 43 13.72 -27.56 30.38
CA LEU A 43 14.65 -28.54 29.85
C LEU A 43 16.08 -28.32 30.36
N ASN A 44 16.55 -27.06 30.39
CA ASN A 44 17.89 -26.71 30.85
C ASN A 44 18.11 -26.99 32.35
N ARG A 45 17.05 -27.12 33.14
CA ARG A 45 17.11 -27.43 34.58
C ARG A 45 17.03 -28.93 34.89
N MET A 46 16.82 -29.79 33.90
CA MET A 46 16.60 -31.23 34.10
C MET A 46 17.87 -32.07 33.89
N GLY A 47 18.19 -32.97 34.83
CA GLY A 47 19.40 -33.79 34.81
C GLY A 47 19.28 -35.22 34.24
N LYS A 48 18.06 -35.76 34.01
CA LYS A 48 17.87 -37.14 33.49
C LYS A 48 17.82 -37.16 31.95
N LYS A 49 18.65 -38.02 31.32
CA LYS A 49 18.90 -38.04 29.86
C LYS A 49 17.67 -38.41 29.00
N GLU A 50 16.87 -39.43 29.35
CA GLU A 50 15.72 -39.84 28.52
C GLU A 50 14.57 -38.82 28.50
N TYR A 51 14.20 -38.28 29.66
CA TYR A 51 13.22 -37.20 29.77
C TYR A 51 13.67 -35.92 29.04
N SER A 52 14.98 -35.72 28.91
CA SER A 52 15.57 -34.61 28.14
C SER A 52 15.35 -34.80 26.63
N ILE A 53 15.46 -36.02 26.11
CA ILE A 53 15.32 -36.31 24.67
C ILE A 53 13.88 -36.11 24.18
N LEU A 54 12.89 -36.71 24.84
CA LEU A 54 11.47 -36.54 24.47
C LEU A 54 11.03 -35.06 24.51
N LYS A 55 11.56 -34.30 25.47
CA LYS A 55 11.25 -32.88 25.62
C LYS A 55 11.97 -32.02 24.58
N LYS A 56 13.19 -32.37 24.18
CA LYS A 56 13.87 -31.77 23.02
C LYS A 56 13.07 -31.97 21.75
N GLN A 57 12.55 -33.18 21.49
CA GLN A 57 11.72 -33.45 20.33
C GLN A 57 10.46 -32.58 20.30
N ARG A 58 9.74 -32.47 21.43
CA ARG A 58 8.57 -31.58 21.54
C ARG A 58 8.91 -30.11 21.28
N ILE A 59 10.05 -29.62 21.78
CA ILE A 59 10.51 -28.24 21.51
C ILE A 59 10.79 -28.05 20.02
N LEU A 60 11.46 -29.00 19.37
CA LEU A 60 11.69 -28.96 17.91
C LEU A 60 10.37 -28.98 17.11
N ASP A 61 9.35 -29.71 17.57
CA ASP A 61 8.02 -29.72 16.93
C ASP A 61 7.29 -28.39 17.10
N ASP A 62 7.33 -27.82 18.30
CA ASP A 62 6.77 -26.50 18.58
C ASP A 62 7.52 -25.41 17.78
N GLN A 63 8.85 -25.50 17.63
CA GLN A 63 9.66 -24.61 16.78
C GLN A 63 9.28 -24.71 15.29
N LEU A 64 9.16 -25.93 14.76
CA LEU A 64 8.70 -26.15 13.38
C LEU A 64 7.28 -25.58 13.17
N LYS A 65 6.40 -25.73 14.16
CA LYS A 65 5.06 -25.13 14.13
C LYS A 65 5.15 -23.61 14.10
N ALA A 66 6.01 -22.99 14.92
CA ALA A 66 6.22 -21.55 14.93
C ALA A 66 6.71 -21.03 13.57
N LYS A 67 7.67 -21.73 12.93
CA LYS A 67 8.13 -21.37 11.58
C LYS A 67 7.02 -21.45 10.53
N LYS A 68 6.15 -22.47 10.58
CA LYS A 68 4.98 -22.57 9.69
C LYS A 68 4.01 -21.40 9.89
N LYS A 69 3.77 -20.98 11.14
CA LYS A 69 2.94 -19.80 11.44
C LYS A 69 3.56 -18.52 10.90
N GLU A 70 4.87 -18.32 11.08
CA GLU A 70 5.59 -17.19 10.49
C GLU A 70 5.48 -17.17 8.95
N LEU A 71 5.57 -18.33 8.29
CA LEU A 71 5.33 -18.44 6.85
C LEU A 71 3.91 -18.02 6.47
N ASN A 72 2.90 -18.45 7.23
CA ASN A 72 1.51 -18.04 7.00
C ASN A 72 1.35 -16.52 7.12
N ILE A 73 1.95 -15.90 8.14
CA ILE A 73 1.95 -14.44 8.32
C ILE A 73 2.55 -13.75 7.09
N TYR A 74 3.68 -14.23 6.56
CA TYR A 74 4.26 -13.65 5.34
C TYR A 74 3.36 -13.83 4.12
N ASN A 75 2.70 -14.98 3.97
CA ASN A 75 1.77 -15.23 2.88
C ASN A 75 0.54 -14.31 2.94
N TRP A 76 -0.02 -14.08 4.15
CA TRP A 76 -1.13 -13.14 4.33
C TRP A 76 -0.74 -11.70 4.02
N ASN A 77 0.42 -11.25 4.53
CA ASN A 77 0.96 -9.94 4.20
C ASN A 77 1.18 -9.78 2.68
N LEU A 78 1.66 -10.83 1.99
CA LEU A 78 1.79 -10.83 0.53
C LEU A 78 0.45 -10.67 -0.18
N MET A 79 -0.60 -11.35 0.28
CA MET A 79 -1.95 -11.24 -0.31
C MET A 79 -2.52 -9.83 -0.15
N ILE A 80 -2.47 -9.27 1.07
CA ILE A 80 -2.92 -7.90 1.36
C ILE A 80 -2.15 -6.91 0.49
N ASN A 81 -0.82 -7.00 0.49
CA ASN A 81 0.03 -6.04 -0.19
C ASN A 81 -0.17 -6.10 -1.73
N LYS A 82 -0.30 -7.30 -2.31
CA LYS A 82 -0.63 -7.46 -3.75
C LYS A 82 -1.93 -6.78 -4.13
N LYS A 83 -2.97 -6.90 -3.30
CA LYS A 83 -4.26 -6.23 -3.54
C LYS A 83 -4.11 -4.71 -3.45
N ASN A 84 -3.42 -4.22 -2.43
CA ASN A 84 -3.14 -2.78 -2.26
C ASN A 84 -2.37 -2.22 -3.47
N VAL A 85 -1.29 -2.87 -3.90
CA VAL A 85 -0.51 -2.50 -5.09
C VAL A 85 -1.39 -2.47 -6.35
N THR A 86 -2.24 -3.48 -6.54
CA THR A 86 -3.14 -3.56 -7.70
C THR A 86 -4.15 -2.40 -7.70
N ASN A 87 -4.78 -2.14 -6.56
CA ASN A 87 -5.74 -1.04 -6.41
C ASN A 87 -5.07 0.33 -6.58
N LEU A 88 -3.89 0.52 -6.00
CA LEU A 88 -3.12 1.75 -6.11
C LEU A 88 -2.68 2.01 -7.55
N LYS A 89 -2.22 0.98 -8.29
CA LYS A 89 -1.93 1.08 -9.73
C LYS A 89 -3.14 1.51 -10.54
N LYS A 90 -4.32 0.95 -10.26
CA LYS A 90 -5.58 1.33 -10.92
C LYS A 90 -5.93 2.80 -10.63
N ASN A 91 -5.83 3.21 -9.38
CA ASN A 91 -6.10 4.58 -8.96
C ASN A 91 -5.13 5.59 -9.60
N ILE A 92 -3.82 5.28 -9.61
CA ILE A 92 -2.79 6.08 -10.27
C ILE A 92 -3.08 6.20 -11.76
N LYS A 93 -3.46 5.11 -12.45
CA LYS A 93 -3.81 5.16 -13.87
C LYS A 93 -4.99 6.11 -14.13
N ASN A 94 -6.03 6.05 -13.31
CA ASN A 94 -7.18 6.94 -13.42
C ASN A 94 -6.81 8.41 -13.15
N MET A 95 -5.95 8.66 -12.15
CA MET A 95 -5.45 9.99 -11.84
C MET A 95 -4.60 10.57 -12.97
N GLN A 96 -3.72 9.77 -13.57
CA GLN A 96 -2.89 10.19 -14.70
C GLN A 96 -3.76 10.69 -15.87
N VAL A 97 -4.81 9.94 -16.23
CA VAL A 97 -5.74 10.35 -17.30
C VAL A 97 -6.40 11.70 -17.00
N ARG A 98 -6.83 11.93 -15.75
CA ARG A 98 -7.44 13.21 -15.33
C ARG A 98 -6.43 14.36 -15.37
N ILE A 99 -5.23 14.14 -14.85
CA ILE A 99 -4.15 15.14 -14.82
C ILE A 99 -3.75 15.53 -16.24
N ASP A 100 -3.60 14.56 -17.15
CA ASP A 100 -3.22 14.84 -18.54
C ASP A 100 -4.29 15.67 -19.26
N LEU A 101 -5.57 15.39 -19.01
CA LEU A 101 -6.69 16.17 -19.55
C LEU A 101 -6.67 17.60 -18.99
N GLN A 102 -6.57 17.75 -17.66
CA GLN A 102 -6.52 19.05 -17.00
C GLN A 102 -5.31 19.87 -17.47
N GLN A 103 -4.14 19.24 -17.61
CA GLN A 103 -2.94 19.91 -18.09
C GLN A 103 -3.12 20.50 -19.49
N LYS A 104 -3.78 19.76 -20.41
CA LYS A 104 -4.09 20.26 -21.76
C LYS A 104 -5.06 21.44 -21.72
N ILE A 105 -6.11 21.38 -20.91
CA ILE A 105 -7.11 22.44 -20.78
C ILE A 105 -6.48 23.70 -20.17
N LEU A 106 -5.76 23.54 -19.07
CA LEU A 106 -5.10 24.64 -18.36
C LEU A 106 -3.96 25.24 -19.19
N GLY A 107 -3.25 24.43 -19.98
CA GLY A 107 -2.24 24.93 -20.92
C GLY A 107 -2.85 25.83 -22.00
N LYS A 108 -4.05 25.48 -22.53
CA LYS A 108 -4.79 26.36 -23.46
C LYS A 108 -5.22 27.65 -22.76
N ARG A 109 -5.74 27.56 -21.54
CA ARG A 109 -6.16 28.73 -20.74
C ARG A 109 -4.99 29.67 -20.45
N LEU A 110 -3.86 29.13 -20.02
CA LEU A 110 -2.64 29.89 -19.75
C LEU A 110 -2.12 30.60 -21.00
N ARG A 111 -2.13 29.91 -22.15
CA ARG A 111 -1.78 30.51 -23.44
C ARG A 111 -2.72 31.65 -23.82
N MET A 112 -4.02 31.52 -23.54
CA MET A 112 -4.99 32.59 -23.77
C MET A 112 -4.68 33.80 -22.88
N ILE A 113 -4.46 33.60 -21.58
CA ILE A 113 -4.07 34.66 -20.65
C ILE A 113 -2.81 35.38 -21.15
N TYR A 114 -1.78 34.62 -21.54
CA TYR A 114 -0.54 35.17 -22.08
C TYR A 114 -0.76 36.00 -23.36
N LYS A 115 -1.55 35.50 -24.32
CA LYS A 115 -1.83 36.21 -25.58
C LYS A 115 -2.63 37.49 -25.39
N GLN A 116 -3.52 37.52 -24.40
CA GLN A 116 -4.34 38.71 -24.10
C GLN A 116 -3.51 39.82 -23.43
N GLY A 117 -2.46 39.43 -22.69
CA GLY A 117 -1.53 40.33 -22.01
C GLY A 117 -2.10 40.96 -20.75
N ASP A 118 -1.23 41.59 -19.96
CA ASP A 118 -1.55 42.07 -18.61
C ASP A 118 -2.59 43.21 -18.59
N LEU A 119 -2.75 43.91 -19.72
CA LEU A 119 -3.74 44.99 -19.87
C LEU A 119 -5.14 44.47 -20.23
N PHE A 120 -5.35 43.16 -20.42
CA PHE A 120 -6.65 42.60 -20.80
C PHE A 120 -7.79 42.99 -19.85
N PRO A 121 -7.64 42.91 -18.51
CA PRO A 121 -8.61 43.45 -17.56
C PRO A 121 -9.05 44.88 -17.88
N LEU A 122 -8.09 45.78 -18.10
CA LEU A 122 -8.36 47.19 -18.39
C LEU A 122 -9.04 47.36 -19.75
N LYS A 123 -8.56 46.66 -20.78
CA LYS A 123 -9.17 46.67 -22.12
C LYS A 123 -10.65 46.25 -22.09
N MET A 124 -10.97 45.21 -21.30
CA MET A 124 -12.35 44.72 -21.17
C MET A 124 -13.26 45.71 -20.43
N LEU A 125 -12.73 46.45 -19.45
CA LEU A 125 -13.48 47.47 -18.72
C LEU A 125 -13.70 48.73 -19.57
N PHE A 126 -12.68 49.20 -20.29
CA PHE A 126 -12.79 50.36 -21.18
C PHE A 126 -13.62 50.10 -22.44
N ALA A 127 -13.91 48.84 -22.76
CA ALA A 127 -14.79 48.47 -23.87
C ALA A 127 -16.29 48.57 -23.52
N SER A 128 -16.66 48.81 -22.25
CA SER A 128 -18.06 48.94 -21.84
C SER A 128 -18.69 50.25 -22.33
N GLU A 129 -19.92 50.17 -22.84
CA GLU A 129 -20.66 51.30 -23.42
C GLU A 129 -21.30 52.20 -22.34
N ASN A 130 -21.60 51.64 -21.16
CA ASN A 130 -22.24 52.36 -20.06
C ASN A 130 -21.87 51.80 -18.68
N PHE A 131 -22.25 52.53 -17.62
CA PHE A 131 -21.92 52.19 -16.23
C PHE A 131 -22.47 50.82 -15.78
N THR A 132 -23.68 50.46 -16.22
CA THR A 132 -24.30 49.17 -15.89
C THR A 132 -23.50 48.02 -16.50
N GLU A 133 -23.10 48.16 -17.77
CA GLU A 133 -22.27 47.18 -18.45
C GLU A 133 -20.89 47.05 -17.81
N LEU A 134 -20.26 48.18 -17.43
CA LEU A 134 -18.99 48.20 -16.71
C LEU A 134 -19.07 47.38 -15.40
N LEU A 135 -20.15 47.55 -14.64
CA LEU A 135 -20.36 46.81 -13.38
C LEU A 135 -20.50 45.30 -13.62
N LEU A 136 -21.25 44.91 -14.67
CA LEU A 136 -21.40 43.50 -15.05
C LEU A 136 -20.07 42.89 -15.53
N ASN A 137 -19.34 43.58 -16.40
CA ASN A 137 -18.05 43.13 -16.91
C ASN A 137 -17.02 42.98 -15.78
N THR A 138 -16.99 43.93 -14.82
CA THR A 138 -16.16 43.82 -13.61
C THR A 138 -16.49 42.56 -12.81
N LYS A 139 -17.78 42.29 -12.59
CA LYS A 139 -18.25 41.11 -11.87
C LYS A 139 -17.84 39.81 -12.56
N TYR A 140 -18.02 39.72 -13.88
CA TYR A 140 -17.65 38.53 -14.65
C TYR A 140 -16.14 38.31 -14.74
N LEU A 141 -15.36 39.38 -14.87
CA LEU A 141 -13.90 39.32 -14.82
C LEU A 141 -13.44 38.75 -13.49
N ASN A 142 -13.90 39.30 -12.37
CA ASN A 142 -13.56 38.82 -11.03
C ASN A 142 -13.95 37.36 -10.82
N LYS A 143 -15.15 36.96 -11.27
CA LYS A 143 -15.60 35.56 -11.19
C LYS A 143 -14.68 34.63 -11.99
N THR A 144 -14.25 35.06 -13.17
CA THR A 144 -13.36 34.29 -14.05
C THR A 144 -11.96 34.16 -13.47
N LEU A 145 -11.38 35.25 -12.96
CA LEU A 145 -10.05 35.23 -12.33
C LEU A 145 -10.04 34.34 -11.08
N ASN A 146 -11.09 34.41 -10.26
CA ASN A 146 -11.23 33.54 -9.10
C ASN A 146 -11.40 32.07 -9.51
N TYR A 147 -12.16 31.79 -10.56
CA TYR A 147 -12.29 30.44 -11.11
C TYR A 147 -10.94 29.89 -11.59
N ASP A 148 -10.19 30.69 -12.35
CA ASP A 148 -8.85 30.32 -12.84
C ASP A 148 -7.91 30.03 -11.66
N LYS A 149 -7.82 30.93 -10.68
CA LYS A 149 -7.03 30.72 -9.46
C LYS A 149 -7.39 29.40 -8.76
N ASN A 150 -8.70 29.13 -8.62
CA ASN A 150 -9.18 27.93 -7.97
C ASN A 150 -8.83 26.66 -8.74
N ILE A 151 -8.98 26.65 -10.07
CA ILE A 151 -8.71 25.44 -10.86
C ILE A 151 -7.21 25.15 -10.96
N PHE A 152 -6.34 26.18 -11.06
CA PHE A 152 -4.89 26.00 -10.99
C PHE A 152 -4.44 25.48 -9.62
N SER A 153 -5.03 26.00 -8.53
CA SER A 153 -4.74 25.50 -7.18
C SER A 153 -5.16 24.04 -7.01
N LYS A 154 -6.36 23.67 -7.47
CA LYS A 154 -6.84 22.28 -7.46
C LYS A 154 -5.95 21.35 -8.27
N TYR A 155 -5.57 21.76 -9.49
CA TYR A 155 -4.65 20.99 -10.32
C TYR A 155 -3.31 20.72 -9.62
N ARG A 156 -2.75 21.73 -8.95
CA ARG A 156 -1.51 21.57 -8.17
C ARG A 156 -1.66 20.55 -7.05
N ILE A 157 -2.77 20.60 -6.30
CA ILE A 157 -3.06 19.64 -5.22
C ILE A 157 -3.22 18.22 -5.78
N GLU A 158 -3.97 18.07 -6.88
CA GLU A 158 -4.16 16.77 -7.54
C GLU A 158 -2.83 16.20 -8.08
N LEU A 159 -1.95 17.06 -8.61
CA LEU A 159 -0.63 16.68 -9.08
C LEU A 159 0.29 16.23 -7.93
N ASP A 160 0.24 16.91 -6.79
CA ASP A 160 1.02 16.52 -5.61
C ASP A 160 0.52 15.19 -5.02
N ASP A 161 -0.80 15.03 -4.83
CA ASP A 161 -1.40 13.75 -4.41
C ASP A 161 -1.04 12.60 -5.37
N PHE A 162 -1.01 12.88 -6.67
CA PHE A 162 -0.59 11.91 -7.68
C PHE A 162 0.88 11.48 -7.53
N GLN A 163 1.78 12.45 -7.28
CA GLN A 163 3.19 12.15 -7.05
C GLN A 163 3.40 11.39 -5.74
N ASN A 164 2.69 11.75 -4.68
CA ASN A 164 2.75 11.05 -3.40
C ASN A 164 2.25 9.60 -3.53
N LYS A 165 1.14 9.36 -4.24
CA LYS A 165 0.68 7.99 -4.52
C LYS A 165 1.66 7.16 -5.34
N LYS A 166 2.42 7.77 -6.26
CA LYS A 166 3.50 7.08 -6.97
C LYS A 166 4.63 6.65 -6.03
N LYS A 167 4.98 7.48 -5.04
CA LYS A 167 5.96 7.12 -4.00
C LYS A 167 5.43 6.00 -3.11
N ASP A 168 4.17 6.09 -2.69
CA ASP A 168 3.51 5.03 -1.90
C ASP A 168 3.52 3.70 -2.65
N LEU A 169 3.27 3.72 -3.96
CA LEU A 169 3.32 2.52 -4.79
C LEU A 169 4.71 1.88 -4.78
N PHE A 170 5.76 2.69 -4.91
CA PHE A 170 7.13 2.21 -4.86
C PHE A 170 7.43 1.52 -3.51
N HIS A 171 7.04 2.14 -2.39
CA HIS A 171 7.23 1.55 -1.06
C HIS A 171 6.43 0.27 -0.83
N GLU A 172 5.20 0.18 -1.36
CA GLU A 172 4.41 -1.05 -1.28
C GLU A 172 5.03 -2.17 -2.12
N GLU A 173 5.58 -1.85 -3.30
CA GLU A 173 6.33 -2.83 -4.12
C GLU A 173 7.60 -3.33 -3.42
N GLU A 174 8.34 -2.45 -2.73
CA GLU A 174 9.49 -2.85 -1.90
C GLU A 174 9.09 -3.82 -0.78
N LYS A 175 8.00 -3.51 -0.05
CA LYS A 175 7.46 -4.39 0.99
C LYS A 175 7.07 -5.76 0.42
N LEU A 176 6.46 -5.79 -0.77
CA LEU A 176 6.07 -7.01 -1.45
C LEU A 176 7.28 -7.90 -1.77
N VAL A 177 8.36 -7.32 -2.29
CA VAL A 177 9.62 -8.02 -2.55
C VAL A 177 10.21 -8.55 -1.25
N ALA A 178 10.26 -7.73 -0.19
CA ALA A 178 10.77 -8.13 1.11
C ALA A 178 9.99 -9.31 1.71
N TYR A 179 8.65 -9.27 1.67
CA TYR A 179 7.83 -10.38 2.14
C TYR A 179 8.02 -11.65 1.31
N LYS A 180 8.18 -11.52 -0.02
CA LYS A 180 8.43 -12.67 -0.91
C LYS A 180 9.75 -13.36 -0.56
N ASN A 181 10.80 -12.56 -0.31
CA ASN A 181 12.11 -13.08 0.07
C ASN A 181 12.06 -13.77 1.44
N ARG A 182 11.41 -13.17 2.44
CA ARG A 182 11.24 -13.76 3.77
C ARG A 182 10.40 -15.04 3.74
N ALA A 183 9.32 -15.09 2.96
CA ALA A 183 8.52 -16.28 2.77
C ALA A 183 9.35 -17.41 2.13
N LYS A 184 10.15 -17.11 1.11
CA LYS A 184 11.04 -18.09 0.46
C LYS A 184 12.09 -18.63 1.44
N ALA A 185 12.76 -17.76 2.19
CA ALA A 185 13.73 -18.15 3.20
C ALA A 185 13.10 -19.06 4.27
N LYS A 186 11.93 -18.67 4.78
CA LYS A 186 11.18 -19.45 5.78
C LYS A 186 10.73 -20.82 5.24
N LYS A 187 10.30 -20.89 3.97
CA LYS A 187 9.96 -22.17 3.32
C LYS A 187 11.18 -23.10 3.26
N ASN A 188 12.35 -22.56 2.95
CA ASN A 188 13.61 -23.33 2.93
C ASN A 188 14.02 -23.80 4.34
N GLU A 189 13.94 -22.94 5.36
CA GLU A 189 14.20 -23.33 6.75
C GLU A 189 13.31 -24.50 7.20
N ILE A 190 12.02 -24.46 6.84
CA ILE A 190 11.06 -25.52 7.16
C ILE A 190 11.40 -26.82 6.43
N ALA A 191 11.90 -26.75 5.20
CA ALA A 191 12.30 -27.94 4.44
C ALA A 191 13.51 -28.62 5.08
N ILE A 192 14.57 -27.85 5.38
CA ILE A 192 15.79 -28.35 6.03
C ILE A 192 15.47 -28.99 7.39
N GLU A 193 14.64 -28.34 8.21
CA GLU A 193 14.29 -28.84 9.54
C GLU A 193 13.38 -30.09 9.52
N LYS A 194 12.64 -30.29 8.43
CA LYS A 194 11.90 -31.55 8.21
C LYS A 194 12.83 -32.69 7.81
N GLU A 195 13.86 -32.40 7.00
CA GLU A 195 14.85 -33.39 6.58
C GLU A 195 15.74 -33.82 7.74
N SER A 196 16.16 -32.90 8.62
CA SER A 196 16.95 -33.23 9.81
C SER A 196 16.20 -34.02 10.88
N LYS A 197 14.87 -34.20 10.73
CA LYS A 197 14.03 -35.01 11.61
C LYS A 197 13.74 -36.41 11.04
N LYS A 198 14.12 -36.69 9.80
CA LYS A 198 14.11 -38.05 9.24
C LYS A 198 15.37 -38.80 9.67
#